data_AF-A0A9P6ZYZ1-F1
#
_entry.id   AF-A0A9P6ZYZ1-F1
#
_cell.length_a   1.000
_cell.length_b   1.000
_cell.length_c   1.000
_cell.angle_alpha   90.00
_cell.angle_beta   90.00
_cell.angle_gamma   90.00
#
_symmetry.space_group_name_H-M   'P 1'
#
loop_
_entity.id
_entity.type
_entity.pdbx_description
1 polymer ?
#
loop_
_entity_poly.entity_id
_entity_poly.type
_entity_poly.pdbx_seq_one_letter_code
_entity_poly.pdbx_strand_id
1 'polypeptide(L)'
;MQILTINTTARDACITGDLATADRLLTQEVKTDSNDYNSYANRSFVMARKADWDRALDEALKVIKLTPLSHIGYQLQHAALHGAQRYDEAIEAFKIMLSRLENAPDTQTRKLRQQYINPSEAERDIRVTINTQLDNAPRRLLNTFTGRLCDRVAQINAFKTSAEYKELLSSTLVHVDLRMERIKDVVEKYFRYVTLSHRWEEKEPRLNDIQDKVVV
;
A
#
# COMPACT_ATOMS: atom_id res chain seq x y z
N MET A 1 12.85 -1.11 -44.10
CA MET A 1 11.56 -1.28 -43.41
C MET A 1 11.78 -2.30 -42.30
N GLN A 2 12.24 -1.86 -41.12
CA GLN A 2 12.49 -2.74 -39.98
C GLN A 2 11.14 -2.95 -39.29
N ILE A 3 10.61 -4.17 -39.40
CA ILE A 3 9.43 -4.58 -38.65
C ILE A 3 9.81 -4.48 -37.18
N LEU A 4 9.12 -3.65 -36.41
CA LEU A 4 9.26 -3.55 -34.96
C LEU A 4 8.81 -4.88 -34.35
N THR A 5 9.73 -5.83 -34.27
CA THR A 5 9.54 -7.09 -33.57
C THR A 5 9.41 -6.77 -32.10
N ILE A 6 8.18 -6.85 -31.57
CA ILE A 6 7.98 -7.15 -30.15
C ILE A 6 8.81 -8.41 -29.90
N ASN A 7 9.83 -8.33 -29.06
CA ASN A 7 10.60 -9.50 -28.69
C ASN A 7 9.71 -10.41 -27.83
N THR A 8 8.98 -11.30 -28.50
CA THR A 8 8.08 -12.27 -27.89
C THR A 8 8.81 -13.09 -26.85
N THR A 9 10.11 -13.35 -27.03
CA THR A 9 10.94 -14.06 -26.05
C THR A 9 11.09 -13.32 -24.72
N ALA A 10 11.20 -11.99 -24.71
CA ALA A 10 11.26 -11.21 -23.47
C ALA A 10 9.93 -11.27 -22.73
N ARG A 11 8.82 -11.15 -23.47
CA ARG A 11 7.46 -11.30 -22.94
C ARG A 11 7.23 -12.71 -22.38
N ASP A 12 7.66 -13.74 -23.09
CA ASP A 12 7.53 -15.14 -22.67
C ASP A 12 8.37 -15.41 -21.41
N ALA A 13 9.58 -14.86 -21.31
CA ALA A 13 10.39 -14.94 -20.10
C ALA A 13 9.68 -14.26 -18.90
N CYS A 14 9.04 -13.11 -19.11
CA CYS A 14 8.22 -12.47 -18.09
C CYS A 14 7.04 -13.35 -17.65
N ILE A 15 6.34 -13.99 -18.59
CA ILE A 15 5.18 -14.86 -18.32
C ILE A 15 5.61 -16.13 -17.59
N THR A 16 6.66 -16.79 -18.06
CA THR A 16 7.20 -18.04 -17.49
C THR A 16 7.92 -17.82 -16.16
N GLY A 17 8.24 -16.57 -15.82
CA GLY A 17 8.91 -16.23 -14.57
C GLY A 17 10.42 -16.43 -14.59
N ASP A 18 11.02 -16.64 -15.77
CA ASP A 18 12.47 -16.57 -15.94
C ASP A 18 12.92 -15.09 -15.89
N LEU A 19 12.99 -14.57 -14.66
CA LEU A 19 13.34 -13.17 -14.39
C LEU A 19 14.79 -12.84 -14.79
N ALA A 20 15.68 -13.83 -14.87
CA ALA A 20 17.06 -13.63 -15.29
C ALA A 20 17.13 -13.38 -16.80
N THR A 21 16.47 -14.24 -17.60
CA THR A 21 16.37 -14.06 -19.04
C THR A 21 15.58 -12.80 -19.40
N ALA A 22 14.47 -12.53 -18.71
CA ALA A 22 13.67 -11.32 -18.95
C ALA A 22 14.49 -10.04 -18.76
N ASP A 23 15.22 -9.93 -17.65
CA ASP A 23 16.08 -8.76 -17.38
C ASP A 23 17.17 -8.57 -18.43
N ARG A 24 17.84 -9.66 -18.82
CA ARG A 24 18.88 -9.62 -19.86
C ARG A 24 18.32 -9.11 -21.19
N LEU A 25 17.19 -9.67 -21.63
CA LEU A 25 16.57 -9.31 -22.92
C LEU A 25 16.05 -7.87 -22.92
N LEU A 26 15.35 -7.47 -21.87
CA LEU A 26 14.82 -6.11 -21.76
C LEU A 26 15.94 -5.06 -21.63
N THR A 27 17.06 -5.40 -20.97
CA THR A 27 18.24 -4.51 -20.92
C THR A 27 18.84 -4.30 -22.31
N GLN A 28 18.80 -5.33 -23.17
CA GLN A 28 19.23 -5.19 -24.56
C GLN A 28 18.24 -4.33 -25.37
N GLU A 29 16.94 -4.51 -25.17
CA GLU A 29 15.90 -3.71 -25.85
C GLU A 29 16.03 -2.22 -25.55
N VAL A 30 16.21 -1.85 -24.28
CA VAL A 30 16.42 -0.45 -23.89
C VAL A 30 17.69 0.15 -24.50
N LYS A 31 18.74 -0.65 -24.73
CA LYS A 31 19.94 -0.19 -25.43
C LYS A 31 19.71 0.02 -26.92
N THR A 32 18.81 -0.75 -27.52
CA THR A 32 18.45 -0.64 -28.93
C THR A 32 17.51 0.54 -29.18
N ASP A 33 16.49 0.71 -28.35
CA ASP A 33 15.59 1.86 -28.39
C ASP A 33 15.40 2.44 -26.99
N SER A 34 16.10 3.54 -26.72
CA SER A 34 16.04 4.22 -25.42
C SER A 34 14.76 5.03 -25.20
N ASN A 35 13.89 5.14 -26.22
CA ASN A 35 12.65 5.91 -26.16
C ASN A 35 11.40 5.01 -26.04
N ASP A 36 11.55 3.69 -26.14
CA ASP A 36 10.44 2.77 -25.92
C ASP A 36 10.10 2.64 -24.43
N TYR A 37 9.05 3.34 -24.00
CA TYR A 37 8.58 3.27 -22.62
C TYR A 37 8.10 1.87 -22.22
N ASN A 38 7.68 1.01 -23.15
CA ASN A 38 7.22 -0.34 -22.83
C ASN A 38 8.35 -1.21 -22.29
N SER A 39 9.55 -1.10 -22.89
CA SER A 39 10.75 -1.77 -22.40
C SER A 39 11.08 -1.38 -20.95
N TYR A 40 11.05 -0.08 -20.62
CA TYR A 40 11.24 0.39 -19.24
C TYR A 40 10.12 -0.08 -18.30
N ALA A 41 8.86 -0.09 -18.76
CA ALA A 41 7.73 -0.57 -17.97
C ALA A 41 7.88 -2.06 -17.61
N ASN A 42 8.24 -2.88 -18.59
CA ASN A 42 8.50 -4.31 -18.40
C ASN A 42 9.69 -4.53 -17.46
N ARG A 43 10.76 -3.73 -17.56
CA ARG A 43 11.90 -3.79 -16.63
C ARG A 43 11.48 -3.45 -15.21
N SER A 44 10.72 -2.38 -15.03
CA SER A 44 10.18 -2.00 -13.71
C SER A 44 9.42 -3.17 -13.06
N PHE A 45 8.56 -3.84 -13.82
CA PHE A 45 7.83 -5.02 -13.35
C PHE A 45 8.75 -6.19 -13.00
N VAL A 46 9.74 -6.50 -13.85
CA VAL A 46 10.73 -7.57 -13.57
C VAL A 46 11.55 -7.27 -12.32
N MET A 47 11.99 -6.04 -12.12
CA MET A 47 12.73 -5.62 -10.92
C MET A 47 11.88 -5.71 -9.66
N ALA A 48 10.61 -5.28 -9.74
CA ALA A 48 9.65 -5.42 -8.65
C ALA A 48 9.47 -6.91 -8.28
N ARG A 49 9.36 -7.82 -9.26
CA ARG A 49 9.29 -9.27 -9.00
C ARG A 49 10.56 -9.86 -8.38
N LYS A 50 11.72 -9.23 -8.60
CA LYS A 50 12.98 -9.57 -7.93
C LYS A 50 13.12 -8.94 -6.54
N ALA A 51 12.12 -8.18 -6.09
CA ALA A 51 12.18 -7.32 -4.90
C ALA A 51 13.31 -6.26 -4.96
N ASP A 52 13.77 -5.92 -6.17
CA ASP A 52 14.75 -4.87 -6.42
C ASP A 52 14.00 -3.54 -6.62
N TRP A 53 13.45 -3.03 -5.51
CA TRP A 53 12.47 -1.94 -5.53
C TRP A 53 13.07 -0.61 -5.99
N ASP A 54 14.33 -0.33 -5.66
CA ASP A 54 15.01 0.89 -6.09
C ASP A 54 15.19 0.91 -7.60
N ARG A 55 15.65 -0.20 -8.20
CA ARG A 55 15.73 -0.29 -9.66
C ARG A 55 14.35 -0.28 -10.30
N ALA A 56 13.34 -0.92 -9.69
CA ALA A 56 11.97 -0.84 -10.18
C ALA A 56 11.46 0.60 -10.24
N LEU A 57 11.79 1.41 -9.21
CA LEU A 57 11.44 2.82 -9.13
C LEU A 57 12.17 3.65 -10.20
N ASP A 58 13.47 3.43 -10.39
CA ASP A 58 14.25 4.13 -11.43
C ASP A 58 13.66 3.90 -12.83
N GLU A 59 13.31 2.65 -13.15
CA GLU A 59 12.67 2.30 -14.42
C GLU A 59 11.27 2.96 -14.54
N ALA A 60 10.48 2.99 -13.47
CA ALA A 60 9.18 3.66 -13.46
C ALA A 60 9.31 5.18 -13.71
N LEU A 61 10.32 5.83 -13.12
CA LEU A 61 10.60 7.25 -13.34
C LEU A 61 11.01 7.54 -14.80
N LYS A 62 11.68 6.59 -15.48
CA LYS A 62 11.94 6.69 -16.93
C LYS A 62 10.64 6.64 -17.73
N VAL A 63 9.70 5.75 -17.39
CA VAL A 63 8.39 5.69 -18.03
C VAL A 63 7.64 7.01 -17.87
N ILE A 64 7.63 7.59 -16.66
CA ILE A 64 7.02 8.91 -16.39
C ILE A 64 7.69 10.01 -17.23
N LYS A 65 9.02 10.00 -17.34
CA LYS A 65 9.76 10.97 -18.16
C LYS A 65 9.37 10.91 -19.64
N LEU A 66 9.19 9.70 -20.18
CA LEU A 66 8.82 9.48 -21.57
C LEU A 66 7.31 9.73 -21.82
N THR A 67 6.46 9.44 -20.84
CA THR A 67 4.99 9.49 -20.97
C THR A 67 4.32 10.18 -19.77
N PRO A 68 4.58 11.49 -19.53
CA PRO A 68 4.19 12.17 -18.28
C PRO A 68 2.67 12.30 -18.09
N LEU A 69 1.88 12.17 -19.16
CA LEU A 69 0.42 12.23 -19.11
C LEU A 69 -0.21 10.83 -18.96
N SER A 70 0.56 9.76 -19.11
CA SER A 70 0.08 8.39 -18.96
C SER A 70 0.02 8.00 -17.48
N HIS A 71 -0.97 7.19 -17.12
CA HIS A 71 -1.09 6.63 -15.77
C HIS A 71 -0.06 5.52 -15.49
N ILE A 72 0.45 4.86 -16.54
CA ILE A 72 1.27 3.63 -16.44
C ILE A 72 2.52 3.85 -15.58
N GLY A 73 3.26 4.94 -15.81
CA GLY A 73 4.47 5.23 -15.04
C GLY A 73 4.19 5.44 -13.56
N TYR A 74 3.10 6.12 -13.22
CA TYR A 74 2.69 6.35 -11.84
C TYR A 74 2.17 5.09 -11.15
N GLN A 75 1.53 4.19 -11.90
CA GLN A 75 1.14 2.86 -11.40
C GLN A 75 2.38 2.03 -11.01
N LEU A 76 3.39 2.01 -11.88
CA LEU A 76 4.65 1.32 -11.63
C LEU A 76 5.41 1.95 -10.45
N GLN A 77 5.42 3.29 -10.37
CA GLN A 77 5.99 4.03 -9.25
C GLN A 77 5.31 3.64 -7.93
N HIS A 78 3.97 3.59 -7.88
CA HIS A 78 3.24 3.11 -6.71
C HIS A 78 3.67 1.69 -6.32
N ALA A 79 3.73 0.76 -7.26
CA ALA A 79 4.12 -0.63 -6.98
C ALA A 79 5.55 -0.74 -6.42
N ALA A 80 6.51 -0.03 -7.00
CA ALA A 80 7.89 0.00 -6.54
C ALA A 80 8.01 0.62 -5.14
N LEU A 81 7.35 1.76 -4.89
CA LEU A 81 7.35 2.42 -3.59
C LEU A 81 6.65 1.59 -2.51
N HIS A 82 5.53 0.93 -2.86
CA HIS A 82 4.83 0.01 -1.95
C HIS A 82 5.73 -1.16 -1.55
N GLY A 83 6.40 -1.80 -2.52
CA GLY A 83 7.36 -2.88 -2.23
C GLY A 83 8.54 -2.42 -1.38
N ALA A 84 9.01 -1.19 -1.59
CA ALA A 84 10.03 -0.53 -0.77
C ALA A 84 9.51 -0.06 0.62
N GLN A 85 8.25 -0.32 0.96
CA GLN A 85 7.58 0.13 2.19
C GLN A 85 7.53 1.67 2.36
N ARG A 86 7.69 2.41 1.26
CA ARG A 86 7.57 3.88 1.19
C ARG A 86 6.11 4.27 0.95
N TYR A 87 5.24 3.86 1.87
CA TYR A 87 3.79 3.88 1.67
C TYR A 87 3.20 5.27 1.45
N ASP A 88 3.70 6.29 2.16
CA ASP A 88 3.21 7.66 1.98
C ASP A 88 3.45 8.15 0.54
N GLU A 89 4.67 7.91 0.02
CA GLU A 89 5.02 8.25 -1.37
C GLU A 89 4.26 7.39 -2.38
N ALA A 90 4.03 6.11 -2.06
CA ALA A 90 3.21 5.23 -2.89
C ALA A 90 1.79 5.79 -3.03
N ILE A 91 1.15 6.17 -1.92
CA ILE A 91 -0.21 6.74 -1.92
C ILE A 91 -0.26 8.02 -2.77
N GLU A 92 0.75 8.89 -2.69
CA GLU A 92 0.82 10.08 -3.55
C GLU A 92 0.97 9.73 -5.04
N ALA A 93 1.84 8.78 -5.39
CA ALA A 93 1.95 8.29 -6.76
C ALA A 93 0.61 7.73 -7.28
N PHE A 94 -0.13 7.01 -6.42
CA PHE A 94 -1.46 6.49 -6.75
C PHE A 94 -2.50 7.61 -6.97
N LYS A 95 -2.49 8.66 -6.15
CA LYS A 95 -3.36 9.83 -6.36
C LYS A 95 -3.10 10.47 -7.73
N ILE A 96 -1.83 10.62 -8.10
CA ILE A 96 -1.45 11.14 -9.42
C ILE A 96 -1.93 10.19 -10.53
N MET A 97 -1.74 8.87 -10.36
CA MET A 97 -2.23 7.86 -11.30
C MET A 97 -3.75 8.00 -11.54
N LEU A 98 -4.55 8.12 -10.47
CA LEU A 98 -6.00 8.32 -10.59
C LEU A 98 -6.35 9.61 -11.34
N SER A 99 -5.63 10.71 -11.06
CA SER A 99 -5.81 11.97 -11.79
C SER A 99 -5.46 11.84 -13.28
N ARG A 100 -4.43 11.06 -13.64
CA ARG A 100 -4.12 10.77 -15.05
C ARG A 100 -5.20 9.94 -15.73
N LEU A 101 -5.76 8.95 -15.04
CA LEU A 101 -6.86 8.15 -15.55
C LEU A 101 -8.11 9.00 -15.81
N GLU A 102 -8.46 9.90 -14.89
CA GLU A 102 -9.63 10.78 -15.00
C GLU A 102 -9.52 11.78 -16.15
N ASN A 103 -8.32 12.33 -16.35
CA ASN A 103 -8.03 13.33 -17.37
C ASN A 103 -7.53 12.73 -18.70
N ALA A 104 -7.62 11.41 -18.88
CA ALA A 104 -7.16 10.77 -20.10
C ALA A 104 -8.03 11.17 -21.32
N PRO A 105 -7.41 11.39 -22.49
CA PRO A 105 -8.13 11.82 -23.69
C PRO A 105 -9.08 10.74 -24.22
N ASP A 106 -8.76 9.46 -24.02
CA ASP A 106 -9.56 8.36 -24.50
C ASP A 106 -10.54 7.85 -23.42
N THR A 107 -11.73 7.45 -23.85
CA THR A 107 -12.80 6.98 -22.96
C THR A 107 -12.45 5.64 -22.31
N GLN A 108 -11.62 4.81 -22.94
CA GLN A 108 -11.29 3.48 -22.42
C GLN A 108 -10.41 3.59 -21.17
N THR A 109 -9.38 4.43 -21.20
CA THR A 109 -8.53 4.76 -20.05
C THR A 109 -9.35 5.39 -18.92
N ARG A 110 -10.27 6.31 -19.24
CA ARG A 110 -11.17 6.88 -18.23
C ARG A 110 -12.06 5.83 -17.56
N LYS A 111 -12.50 4.79 -18.28
CA LYS A 111 -13.26 3.68 -17.67
C LYS A 111 -12.42 2.88 -16.67
N LEU A 112 -11.10 2.74 -16.88
CA LEU A 112 -10.22 2.07 -15.92
C LEU A 112 -10.25 2.75 -14.55
N ARG A 113 -10.51 4.07 -14.49
CA ARG A 113 -10.67 4.80 -13.22
C ARG A 113 -11.71 4.17 -12.30
N GLN A 114 -12.78 3.58 -12.85
CA GLN A 114 -13.88 2.97 -12.09
C GLN A 114 -13.45 1.70 -11.34
N GLN A 115 -12.31 1.10 -11.70
CA GLN A 115 -11.75 -0.08 -11.04
C GLN A 115 -10.98 0.26 -9.76
N TYR A 116 -10.79 1.53 -9.45
CA TYR A 116 -9.97 1.98 -8.33
C TYR A 116 -10.74 2.86 -7.36
N ILE A 117 -10.34 2.79 -6.09
CA ILE A 117 -10.94 3.54 -5.01
C ILE A 117 -10.07 4.76 -4.68
N ASN A 118 -10.71 5.86 -4.27
CA ASN A 118 -9.98 7.01 -3.78
C ASN A 118 -9.38 6.72 -2.39
N PRO A 119 -8.16 7.22 -2.09
CA PRO A 119 -7.60 7.11 -0.75
C PRO A 119 -8.53 7.60 0.37
N SER A 120 -9.28 8.69 0.15
CA SER A 120 -10.25 9.21 1.12
C SER A 120 -11.43 8.25 1.38
N GLU A 121 -11.85 7.48 0.38
CA GLU A 121 -12.89 6.47 0.53
C GLU A 121 -12.35 5.25 1.30
N ALA A 122 -11.14 4.80 0.99
CA ALA A 122 -10.47 3.74 1.74
C ALA A 122 -10.27 4.14 3.21
N GLU A 123 -9.82 5.37 3.47
CA GLU A 123 -9.71 5.92 4.83
C GLU A 123 -11.07 5.97 5.56
N ARG A 124 -12.16 6.27 4.84
CA ARG A 124 -13.51 6.24 5.39
C ARG A 124 -13.90 4.82 5.78
N ASP A 125 -13.68 3.83 4.92
CA ASP A 125 -14.02 2.43 5.18
C ASP A 125 -13.22 1.85 6.36
N ILE A 126 -11.92 2.15 6.43
CA ILE A 126 -11.06 1.79 7.57
C ILE A 126 -11.58 2.43 8.85
N ARG A 127 -11.88 3.74 8.82
CA ARG A 127 -12.41 4.47 9.99
C ARG A 127 -13.73 3.87 10.49
N VAL A 128 -14.65 3.53 9.60
CA VAL A 128 -15.92 2.91 9.97
C VAL A 128 -15.67 1.56 10.65
N THR A 129 -14.77 0.74 10.09
CA THR A 129 -14.46 -0.58 10.64
C THR A 129 -13.80 -0.49 12.01
N ILE A 130 -12.87 0.47 12.21
CA ILE A 130 -12.28 0.76 13.52
C ILE A 130 -13.35 1.12 14.55
N ASN A 131 -14.27 2.02 14.21
CA ASN A 131 -15.31 2.44 15.15
C ASN A 131 -16.21 1.25 15.54
N THR A 132 -16.64 0.44 14.57
CA THR A 132 -17.44 -0.77 14.83
C THR A 132 -16.70 -1.77 15.71
N GLN A 133 -15.39 -1.98 15.49
CA GLN A 133 -14.58 -2.86 16.33
C GLN A 133 -14.49 -2.34 17.76
N LEU A 134 -14.32 -1.03 17.93
CA LEU A 134 -14.17 -0.40 19.24
C LEU A 134 -15.48 -0.25 20.00
N ASP A 135 -16.65 -0.26 19.35
CA ASP A 135 -17.95 -0.20 20.03
C ASP A 135 -18.13 -1.34 21.03
N ASN A 136 -17.57 -2.51 20.71
CA ASN A 136 -17.61 -3.70 21.56
C ASN A 136 -16.46 -3.77 22.59
N ALA A 137 -15.49 -2.85 22.52
CA ALA A 137 -14.30 -2.87 23.36
C ALA A 137 -14.43 -1.97 24.62
N PRO A 138 -13.72 -2.31 25.72
CA PRO A 138 -13.61 -1.44 26.89
C PRO A 138 -13.22 -0.01 26.54
N ARG A 139 -13.75 0.97 27.28
CA ARG A 139 -13.51 2.40 27.00
C ARG A 139 -12.05 2.82 27.11
N ARG A 140 -11.27 2.10 27.92
CA ARG A 140 -9.85 2.30 28.17
C ARG A 140 -9.18 0.93 28.28
N LEU A 141 -7.97 0.84 27.77
CA LEU A 141 -7.15 -0.37 27.83
C LEU A 141 -5.77 -0.01 28.40
N LEU A 142 -5.13 -0.97 29.06
CA LEU A 142 -3.74 -0.85 29.46
C LEU A 142 -2.86 -1.27 28.27
N ASN A 143 -1.98 -0.38 27.81
CA ASN A 143 -0.96 -0.74 26.84
C ASN A 143 0.12 -1.56 27.57
N THR A 144 0.29 -2.83 27.21
CA THR A 144 1.20 -3.75 27.89
C THR A 144 2.67 -3.45 27.66
N PHE A 145 3.01 -2.74 26.58
CA PHE A 145 4.39 -2.34 26.29
C PHE A 145 4.80 -1.11 27.09
N THR A 146 3.90 -0.14 27.24
CA THR A 146 4.20 1.13 27.93
C THR A 146 3.73 1.16 29.38
N GLY A 147 2.87 0.22 29.79
CA GLY A 147 2.19 0.20 31.08
C GLY A 147 1.21 1.37 31.29
N ARG A 148 0.83 2.09 30.23
CA ARG A 148 -0.05 3.27 30.34
C ARG A 148 -1.47 2.96 29.89
N LEU A 149 -2.44 3.60 30.54
CA LEU A 149 -3.82 3.59 30.06
C LEU A 149 -3.94 4.37 28.74
N CYS A 150 -4.65 3.78 27.78
CA CYS A 150 -4.96 4.40 26.50
C CYS A 150 -6.48 4.45 26.30
N ASP A 151 -7.00 5.64 26.04
CA ASP A 151 -8.37 5.79 25.56
C ASP A 151 -8.48 5.43 24.06
N ARG A 152 -9.71 5.40 23.55
CA ARG A 152 -9.97 5.07 22.13
C ARG A 152 -9.26 6.04 21.17
N VAL A 153 -9.18 7.34 21.51
CA VAL A 153 -8.57 8.35 20.64
C VAL A 153 -7.08 8.09 20.50
N ALA A 154 -6.38 7.83 21.62
CA ALA A 154 -4.98 7.48 21.62
C ALA A 154 -4.69 6.19 20.82
N GLN A 155 -5.54 5.16 20.99
CA GLN A 155 -5.40 3.89 20.25
C GLN A 155 -5.58 4.09 18.74
N ILE A 156 -6.59 4.85 18.32
CA ILE A 156 -6.83 5.16 16.90
C ILE A 156 -5.67 5.97 16.32
N ASN A 157 -5.17 6.99 17.02
CA ASN A 157 -4.06 7.80 16.55
C ASN A 157 -2.77 6.99 16.43
N ALA A 158 -2.50 6.11 17.39
CA ALA A 158 -1.38 5.18 17.31
C ALA A 158 -1.50 4.26 16.08
N PHE A 159 -2.69 3.70 15.83
CA PHE A 159 -2.91 2.90 14.62
C PHE A 159 -2.68 3.72 13.36
N LYS A 160 -3.28 4.91 13.24
CA LYS A 160 -3.17 5.75 12.03
C LYS A 160 -1.75 6.24 11.72
N THR A 161 -0.85 6.24 12.71
CA THR A 161 0.56 6.61 12.54
C THR A 161 1.48 5.40 12.32
N SER A 162 0.95 4.19 12.50
CA SER A 162 1.68 2.94 12.34
C SER A 162 2.00 2.61 10.88
N ALA A 163 3.03 1.79 10.67
CA ALA A 163 3.35 1.26 9.34
C ALA A 163 2.24 0.35 8.82
N GLU A 164 1.59 -0.39 9.72
CA GLU A 164 0.48 -1.30 9.43
C GLU A 164 -0.72 -0.57 8.81
N TYR A 165 -1.06 0.62 9.32
CA TYR A 165 -2.13 1.43 8.73
C TYR A 165 -1.75 1.96 7.34
N LYS A 166 -0.51 2.45 7.19
CA LYS A 166 -0.04 3.00 5.90
C LYS A 166 0.05 1.91 4.83
N GLU A 167 0.53 0.74 5.22
CA GLU A 167 0.55 -0.46 4.39
C GLU A 167 -0.89 -0.82 3.98
N LEU A 168 -1.78 -1.05 4.96
CA LEU A 168 -3.19 -1.37 4.73
C LEU A 168 -3.84 -0.40 3.76
N LEU A 169 -3.66 0.91 3.99
CA LEU A 169 -4.22 1.97 3.16
C LEU A 169 -3.69 1.86 1.73
N SER A 170 -2.37 1.76 1.53
CA SER A 170 -1.76 1.69 0.20
C SER A 170 -2.23 0.49 -0.62
N SER A 171 -2.29 -0.71 -0.03
CA SER A 171 -2.68 -1.93 -0.75
C SER A 171 -4.19 -2.07 -0.98
N THR A 172 -5.02 -1.43 -0.13
CA THR A 172 -6.49 -1.35 -0.31
C THR A 172 -6.88 -0.64 -1.60
N LEU A 173 -6.02 0.26 -2.11
CA LEU A 173 -6.30 1.04 -3.32
C LEU A 173 -6.31 0.19 -4.60
N VAL A 174 -5.63 -0.97 -4.58
CA VAL A 174 -5.43 -1.83 -5.75
C VAL A 174 -6.34 -3.06 -5.73
N HIS A 175 -6.68 -3.60 -4.55
CA HIS A 175 -7.41 -4.88 -4.41
C HIS A 175 -8.87 -4.66 -3.98
N VAL A 176 -9.72 -4.20 -4.91
CA VAL A 176 -11.12 -3.83 -4.61
C VAL A 176 -11.95 -5.01 -4.06
N ASP A 177 -11.80 -6.20 -4.63
CA ASP A 177 -12.67 -7.35 -4.33
C ASP A 177 -12.50 -7.87 -2.89
N LEU A 178 -11.27 -7.85 -2.36
CA LEU A 178 -10.94 -8.37 -1.03
C LEU A 178 -10.69 -7.26 0.00
N ARG A 179 -10.97 -6.00 -0.36
CA ARG A 179 -10.61 -4.84 0.46
C ARG A 179 -11.22 -4.89 1.85
N MET A 180 -12.52 -5.20 1.93
CA MET A 180 -13.25 -5.13 3.20
C MET A 180 -12.88 -6.27 4.13
N GLU A 181 -12.61 -7.46 3.59
CA GLU A 181 -12.13 -8.60 4.37
C GLU A 181 -10.77 -8.29 4.99
N ARG A 182 -9.87 -7.71 4.19
CA ARG A 182 -8.55 -7.32 4.65
C ARG A 182 -8.56 -6.17 5.67
N ILE A 183 -9.39 -5.15 5.44
CA ILE A 183 -9.60 -4.07 6.43
C ILE A 183 -10.07 -4.64 7.76
N LYS A 184 -11.06 -5.55 7.73
CA LYS A 184 -11.56 -6.22 8.95
C LYS A 184 -10.47 -7.01 9.65
N ASP A 185 -9.74 -7.87 8.93
CA ASP A 185 -8.69 -8.71 9.53
C ASP A 185 -7.59 -7.87 10.21
N VAL A 186 -7.09 -6.84 9.53
CA VAL A 186 -6.05 -5.97 10.09
C VAL A 186 -6.56 -5.19 11.30
N VAL A 187 -7.76 -4.61 11.21
CA VAL A 187 -8.38 -3.85 12.32
C VAL A 187 -8.66 -4.76 13.51
N GLU A 188 -9.28 -5.92 13.30
CA GLU A 188 -9.54 -6.89 14.36
C GLU A 188 -8.24 -7.33 15.03
N LYS A 189 -7.20 -7.66 14.25
CA LYS A 189 -5.91 -8.08 14.78
C LYS A 189 -5.23 -6.98 15.58
N TYR A 190 -5.24 -5.74 15.10
CA TYR A 190 -4.58 -4.61 15.76
C TYR A 190 -5.28 -4.22 17.07
N PHE A 191 -6.62 -4.17 17.08
CA PHE A 191 -7.41 -3.76 18.24
C PHE A 191 -7.83 -4.94 19.15
N ARG A 192 -7.18 -6.09 19.03
CA ARG A 192 -7.35 -7.19 19.99
C ARG A 192 -6.91 -6.77 21.38
N TYR A 193 -7.67 -7.20 22.36
CA TYR A 193 -7.36 -7.01 23.77
C TYR A 193 -7.63 -8.31 24.54
N VAL A 194 -7.03 -8.41 25.71
CA VAL A 194 -7.30 -9.48 26.67
C VAL A 194 -7.85 -8.86 27.95
N THR A 195 -8.74 -9.57 28.61
CA THR A 195 -9.22 -9.19 29.95
C THR A 195 -8.45 -10.01 30.98
N LEU A 196 -7.84 -9.32 31.94
CA LEU A 196 -7.21 -9.96 33.08
C LEU A 196 -8.21 -9.93 34.24
N SER A 197 -8.62 -11.11 34.69
CA SER A 197 -9.34 -11.22 35.96
C SER A 197 -8.32 -11.34 37.07
N HIS A 198 -8.34 -10.38 38.00
CA HIS A 198 -7.65 -10.51 39.27
C HIS A 198 -8.57 -9.98 40.36
N ARG A 199 -8.48 -10.55 41.56
CA ARG A 199 -9.09 -9.97 42.76
C ARG A 199 -8.10 -8.98 43.33
N TRP A 200 -8.42 -7.70 43.27
CA TRP A 200 -7.79 -6.74 44.16
C TRP A 200 -8.11 -7.17 45.61
N GLU A 201 -7.11 -7.27 46.47
CA GLU A 201 -7.34 -7.32 47.92
C GLU A 201 -7.83 -5.94 48.41
N GLU A 202 -7.61 -5.55 49.68
CA GLU A 202 -8.24 -4.36 50.30
C GLU A 202 -8.04 -3.00 49.56
N LYS A 203 -7.20 -2.90 48.52
CA LYS A 203 -6.92 -1.67 47.76
C LYS A 203 -7.01 -1.86 46.25
N GLU A 204 -8.21 -1.73 45.71
CA GLU A 204 -8.41 -1.51 44.27
C GLU A 204 -8.06 -0.04 43.92
N PRO A 205 -7.09 0.21 43.02
CA PRO A 205 -6.75 1.55 42.60
C PRO A 205 -7.90 2.16 41.79
N ARG A 206 -8.25 3.42 42.10
CA ARG A 206 -9.23 4.18 41.32
C ARG A 206 -8.61 4.59 39.99
N LEU A 207 -9.43 4.89 39.00
CA LEU A 207 -8.97 5.41 37.70
C LEU A 207 -8.00 6.60 37.86
N ASN A 208 -8.33 7.55 38.74
CA ASN A 208 -7.48 8.71 39.01
C ASN A 208 -6.12 8.35 39.63
N ASP A 209 -6.02 7.20 40.31
CA ASP A 209 -4.78 6.75 40.95
C ASP A 209 -3.77 6.24 39.93
N ILE A 210 -4.25 5.77 38.76
CA ILE A 210 -3.45 5.17 37.68
C ILE A 210 -3.43 6.01 36.40
N GLN A 211 -4.27 7.05 36.31
CA GLN A 211 -4.27 7.98 35.19
C GLN A 211 -2.90 8.67 35.09
N ASP A 212 -2.31 8.64 33.89
CA ASP A 212 -0.97 9.17 33.57
C ASP A 212 0.21 8.50 34.28
N LYS A 213 -0.02 7.38 34.97
CA LYS A 213 1.04 6.57 35.60
C LYS A 213 1.30 5.30 34.80
N VAL A 214 2.51 4.76 34.98
CA VAL A 214 2.86 3.41 34.51
C VAL A 214 2.36 2.42 35.54
N VAL A 215 1.44 1.54 35.14
CA VAL A 215 0.96 0.42 35.92
C VAL A 215 1.86 -0.77 35.60
N VAL A 216 2.64 -1.21 36.60
CA VAL A 216 3.55 -2.37 36.54
C VAL A 216 2.91 -3.55 37.24
#